data_AF-A0A522G342-F1
#
_entry.id   AF-A0A522G342-F1
#
_cell.length_a   1.000
_cell.length_b   1.000
_cell.length_c   1.000
_cell.angle_alpha   90.00
_cell.angle_beta   90.00
_cell.angle_gamma   90.00
#
_symmetry.space_group_name_H-M   'P 1'
#
loop_
_entity.id
_entity.type
_entity.pdbx_description
1 polymer ?
#
loop_
_entity_poly.entity_id
_entity_poly.type
_entity_poly.pdbx_seq_one_letter_code
_entity_poly.pdbx_strand_id
1 'polypeptide(L)'
;MARQPSRRSSAGRATCLWNLTTAVTNWHDEIFNYFENPMTNAYTESANSLTRVMNRMGRGYTFDVIRARMLYDPAARKKGAVVQQKSVPVEEVPAMQKTTTRYMTVDSVRTSRVRYTHEVIEYGALIPTLERLADEGHFD
;
A
#
# COMPACT_ATOMS: atom_id res chain seq x y z
N MET A 1 -5.26 -54.50 44.99
CA MET A 1 -6.13 -53.75 44.06
C MET A 1 -5.53 -52.38 43.81
N ALA A 2 -4.72 -52.23 42.75
CA ALA A 2 -4.11 -50.94 42.40
C ALA A 2 -5.09 -50.10 41.57
N ARG A 3 -5.44 -48.90 42.06
CA ARG A 3 -6.23 -47.92 41.30
C ARG A 3 -5.39 -47.43 40.11
N GLN A 4 -5.91 -47.57 38.90
CA GLN A 4 -5.29 -46.95 37.73
C GLN A 4 -5.34 -45.42 37.85
N PRO A 5 -4.29 -44.68 37.44
CA PRO A 5 -4.33 -43.23 37.43
C PRO A 5 -5.25 -42.75 36.30
N SER A 6 -6.23 -41.91 36.66
CA SER A 6 -7.09 -41.20 35.71
C SER A 6 -6.21 -40.38 34.76
N ARG A 7 -6.24 -40.69 33.45
CA ARG A 7 -5.66 -39.84 32.40
C ARG A 7 -6.37 -38.49 32.44
N ARG A 8 -5.78 -37.50 33.13
CA ARG A 8 -6.20 -36.10 33.00
C ARG A 8 -5.89 -35.68 31.57
N SER A 9 -6.95 -35.44 30.81
CA SER A 9 -6.92 -34.93 29.44
C SER A 9 -6.01 -33.71 29.33
N SER A 10 -4.85 -33.89 28.71
CA SER A 10 -3.97 -32.82 28.23
C SER A 10 -4.50 -32.16 26.93
N ALA A 11 -5.66 -32.59 26.43
CA ALA A 11 -6.20 -32.18 25.14
C ALA A 11 -6.76 -30.75 25.12
N GLY A 12 -7.01 -30.13 26.28
CA GLY A 12 -7.59 -28.79 26.36
C GLY A 12 -6.66 -27.64 25.91
N ARG A 13 -5.34 -27.88 25.78
CA ARG A 13 -4.37 -26.85 25.34
C ARG A 13 -4.05 -26.90 23.85
N ALA A 14 -4.25 -28.05 23.19
CA ALA A 14 -3.96 -28.20 21.77
C ALA A 14 -5.08 -27.63 20.88
N THR A 15 -6.31 -27.55 21.39
CA THR A 15 -7.48 -27.09 20.62
C THR A 15 -7.57 -25.58 20.48
N CYS A 16 -7.01 -24.78 21.41
CA CYS A 16 -7.09 -23.31 21.32
C CYS A 16 -6.21 -22.74 20.21
N LEU A 17 -5.09 -23.39 19.92
CA LEU A 17 -4.14 -22.97 18.88
C LEU A 17 -4.43 -23.58 17.52
N TRP A 18 -5.23 -24.67 17.47
CA TRP A 18 -5.60 -25.34 16.21
C TRP A 18 -6.10 -24.35 15.16
N ASN A 19 -7.07 -23.51 15.51
CA ASN A 19 -7.63 -22.53 14.57
C ASN A 19 -6.59 -21.51 14.09
N LEU A 20 -5.66 -21.12 14.97
CA LEU A 20 -4.58 -20.19 14.63
C LEU A 20 -3.59 -20.85 13.68
N THR A 21 -3.16 -22.08 13.97
CA THR A 21 -2.25 -22.84 13.11
C THR A 21 -2.87 -23.07 11.74
N THR A 22 -4.15 -23.46 11.67
CA THR A 22 -4.87 -23.62 10.41
C THR A 22 -4.99 -22.30 9.64
N ALA A 23 -5.26 -21.17 10.31
CA ALA A 23 -5.31 -19.87 9.66
C ALA A 23 -3.94 -19.49 9.08
N VAL A 24 -2.86 -19.66 9.84
CA VAL A 24 -1.49 -19.36 9.39
C VAL A 24 -1.08 -20.24 8.21
N THR A 25 -1.46 -21.53 8.18
CA THR A 25 -1.16 -22.40 7.03
C THR A 25 -1.97 -22.03 5.79
N ASN A 26 -3.22 -21.58 5.95
CA ASN A 26 -4.07 -21.23 4.83
C ASN A 26 -3.71 -19.88 4.20
N TRP A 27 -3.24 -18.92 5.01
CA TRP A 27 -2.91 -17.55 4.61
C TRP A 27 -1.41 -17.27 4.69
N HIS A 28 -0.61 -18.32 4.51
CA HIS A 28 0.84 -18.27 4.69
C HIS A 28 1.47 -17.19 3.82
N ASP A 29 1.16 -17.21 2.52
CA ASP A 29 1.79 -16.34 1.55
C ASP A 29 1.42 -14.87 1.80
N GLU A 30 0.18 -14.59 2.18
CA GLU A 30 -0.27 -13.23 2.51
C GLU A 30 0.36 -12.71 3.81
N ILE A 31 0.50 -13.55 4.83
CA ILE A 31 1.12 -13.18 6.11
C ILE A 31 2.62 -12.92 5.94
N PHE A 32 3.31 -13.77 5.16
CA PHE A 32 4.75 -13.70 4.97
C PHE A 32 5.18 -12.78 3.82
N ASN A 33 4.25 -12.27 3.01
CA ASN A 33 4.51 -11.27 1.96
C ASN A 33 5.29 -10.04 2.48
N TYR A 34 5.18 -9.72 3.77
CA TYR A 34 5.96 -8.64 4.40
C TYR A 34 7.48 -8.77 4.22
N PHE A 35 8.02 -10.00 4.20
CA PHE A 35 9.45 -10.22 4.05
C PHE A 35 9.97 -10.01 2.62
N GLU A 36 9.09 -10.18 1.63
CA GLU A 36 9.41 -9.91 0.22
C GLU A 36 9.18 -8.43 -0.13
N ASN A 37 8.09 -7.87 0.38
CA ASN A 37 7.71 -6.49 0.20
C ASN A 37 7.35 -5.88 1.56
N PRO A 38 8.12 -4.92 2.10
CA PRO A 38 7.95 -4.36 3.44
C PRO A 38 6.75 -3.39 3.54
N MET A 39 5.59 -3.80 3.02
CA MET A 39 4.32 -3.11 3.10
C MET A 39 3.56 -3.63 4.31
N THR A 40 3.28 -2.73 5.26
CA THR A 40 2.56 -3.05 6.50
C THR A 40 1.10 -2.62 6.43
N ASN A 41 0.23 -3.35 7.14
CA ASN A 41 -1.18 -2.99 7.31
C ASN A 41 -1.40 -1.73 8.16
N ALA A 42 -0.33 -1.16 8.74
CA ALA A 42 -0.41 0.01 9.62
C ALA A 42 -1.19 1.18 9.02
N TYR A 43 -1.13 1.39 7.69
CA TYR A 43 -1.89 2.44 7.02
C TYR A 43 -3.41 2.23 7.13
N THR A 44 -3.90 1.01 6.89
CA THR A 44 -5.34 0.76 6.97
C THR A 44 -5.82 0.75 8.43
N GLU A 45 -4.99 0.25 9.35
CA GLU A 45 -5.30 0.23 10.78
C GLU A 45 -5.39 1.64 11.38
N SER A 46 -4.45 2.52 11.03
CA SER A 46 -4.46 3.92 11.46
C SER A 46 -5.66 4.68 10.89
N ALA A 47 -5.99 4.51 9.61
CA ALA A 47 -7.21 5.07 9.01
C ALA A 47 -8.50 4.55 9.68
N ASN A 48 -8.57 3.25 9.97
CA ASN A 48 -9.71 2.65 10.67
C ASN A 48 -9.81 3.09 12.14
N SER A 49 -8.68 3.37 12.79
CA SER A 49 -8.64 3.97 14.12
C SER A 49 -9.18 5.40 14.10
N LEU A 50 -8.71 6.21 13.15
CA LEU A 50 -9.12 7.61 12.99
C LEU A 50 -10.62 7.73 12.72
N THR A 51 -11.17 6.89 11.84
CA THR A 51 -12.62 6.86 11.58
C THR A 51 -13.42 6.57 12.86
N ARG A 52 -12.93 5.68 13.74
CA ARG A 52 -13.58 5.38 15.04
C ARG A 52 -13.45 6.54 16.02
N VAL A 53 -12.39 7.33 15.97
CA VAL A 53 -12.26 8.56 16.77
C VAL A 53 -13.25 9.61 16.29
N MET A 54 -13.27 9.87 14.98
CA MET A 54 -14.22 10.81 14.35
C MET A 54 -15.68 10.43 14.64
N ASN A 55 -16.04 9.15 14.58
CA ASN A 55 -17.40 8.69 14.89
C ASN A 55 -17.82 8.89 16.36
N ARG A 56 -16.87 9.06 17.29
CA ARG A 56 -17.17 9.42 18.68
C ARG A 56 -17.38 10.92 18.86
N MET A 57 -16.79 11.74 17.98
CA MET A 57 -16.90 13.20 17.99
C MET A 57 -18.14 13.67 17.20
N GLY A 58 -18.33 13.13 16.00
CA GLY A 58 -19.43 13.46 15.10
C GLY A 58 -20.77 12.97 15.63
N ARG A 59 -21.60 13.91 16.11
CA ARG A 59 -22.99 13.64 16.48
C ARG A 59 -23.88 13.73 15.24
N GLY A 60 -24.57 12.64 14.91
CA GLY A 60 -25.61 12.65 13.86
C GLY A 60 -25.16 12.15 12.48
N TYR A 61 -23.91 11.73 12.32
CA TYR A 61 -23.45 11.03 11.11
C TYR A 61 -23.33 9.53 11.35
N THR A 62 -23.66 8.73 10.33
CA THR A 62 -23.38 7.29 10.34
C THR A 62 -21.90 7.04 10.05
N PHE A 63 -21.39 5.90 10.53
CA PHE A 63 -20.00 5.50 10.32
C PHE A 63 -19.59 5.56 8.85
N ASP A 64 -20.47 5.13 7.94
CA ASP A 64 -20.22 5.13 6.50
C ASP A 64 -20.04 6.54 5.93
N VAL A 65 -20.82 7.52 6.42
CA VAL A 65 -20.72 8.91 5.99
C VAL A 65 -19.39 9.51 6.46
N ILE A 66 -19.00 9.28 7.71
CA ILE A 66 -17.73 9.76 8.26
C ILE A 66 -16.56 9.14 7.51
N ARG A 67 -16.61 7.82 7.27
CA ARG A 67 -15.57 7.10 6.51
C ARG A 67 -15.47 7.60 5.07
N ALA A 68 -16.60 7.88 4.41
CA ALA A 68 -16.61 8.44 3.07
C ALA A 68 -16.01 9.85 3.05
N ARG A 69 -16.37 10.71 4.00
CA ARG A 69 -15.78 12.06 4.13
C ARG A 69 -14.27 11.99 4.34
N MET A 70 -13.80 11.06 5.16
CA MET A 70 -12.37 10.86 5.42
C MET A 70 -11.61 10.35 4.17
N LEU A 71 -12.16 9.37 3.45
CA LEU A 71 -11.50 8.77 2.27
C LEU A 71 -11.51 9.67 1.04
N TYR A 72 -12.59 10.43 0.84
CA TYR A 72 -12.79 11.26 -0.34
C TYR A 72 -12.48 12.75 -0.13
N ASP A 73 -11.88 13.11 1.00
CA ASP A 73 -11.45 14.48 1.25
C ASP A 73 -10.42 14.94 0.19
N PRO A 74 -10.68 16.05 -0.53
CA PRO A 74 -9.81 16.48 -1.62
C PRO A 74 -8.45 16.99 -1.12
N ALA A 75 -8.38 17.56 0.08
CA ALA A 75 -7.14 18.07 0.65
C ALA A 75 -6.21 16.92 1.07
N ALA A 76 -6.77 15.86 1.65
CA ALA A 76 -6.02 14.67 2.03
C ALA A 76 -5.57 13.84 0.82
N ARG A 77 -6.43 13.68 -0.22
CA ARG A 77 -6.06 12.94 -1.45
C ARG A 77 -4.97 13.64 -2.24
N LYS A 78 -5.05 14.95 -2.40
CA LYS A 78 -4.03 15.72 -3.14
C LYS A 78 -2.64 15.60 -2.48
N LYS A 79 -2.59 15.52 -1.15
CA LYS A 79 -1.33 15.37 -0.40
C LYS A 79 -0.82 13.92 -0.34
N GLY A 80 -1.69 12.93 -0.52
CA GLY A 80 -1.31 11.52 -0.61
C GLY A 80 -0.94 11.07 -2.02
N ALA A 81 -1.10 11.93 -3.03
CA ALA A 81 -0.63 11.67 -4.38
C ALA A 81 0.90 11.85 -4.46
N VAL A 82 1.60 10.83 -4.95
CA VAL A 82 3.05 10.90 -5.19
C VAL A 82 3.29 10.98 -6.69
N VAL A 83 4.14 11.92 -7.08
CA VAL A 83 4.59 12.03 -8.47
C VAL A 83 5.75 11.07 -8.68
N GLN A 84 5.54 10.03 -9.47
CA GLN A 84 6.61 9.12 -9.87
C GLN A 84 7.20 9.57 -11.21
N GLN A 85 8.53 9.71 -11.25
CA GLN A 85 9.25 9.92 -12.50
C GLN A 85 9.53 8.57 -13.15
N LYS A 86 8.87 8.30 -14.28
CA LYS A 86 9.16 7.13 -15.10
C LYS A 86 10.07 7.55 -16.25
N SER A 87 11.29 7.01 -16.28
CA SER A 87 12.16 7.14 -17.45
C SER A 87 11.65 6.20 -18.54
N VAL A 88 11.14 6.76 -19.63
CA VAL A 88 10.81 5.97 -20.81
C VAL A 88 11.95 6.16 -21.81
N PRO A 89 12.68 5.08 -22.17
CA PRO A 89 13.64 5.13 -23.25
C PRO A 89 12.89 5.51 -24.52
N VAL A 90 13.22 6.64 -25.13
CA VAL A 90 12.69 6.97 -26.45
C VAL A 90 13.61 6.30 -27.47
N GLU A 91 13.13 5.24 -28.10
CA GLU A 91 13.75 4.76 -29.34
C GLU A 91 13.47 5.79 -30.42
N GLU A 92 14.46 6.65 -30.69
CA GLU A 92 14.48 7.41 -31.93
C GLU A 92 14.75 6.42 -33.05
N VAL A 93 13.75 6.18 -33.91
CA VAL A 93 13.97 5.51 -35.19
C VAL A 93 14.95 6.40 -35.96
N PRO A 94 16.20 5.98 -36.21
CA PRO A 94 17.17 6.88 -36.80
C PRO A 94 16.65 7.24 -38.19
N ALA A 95 16.37 8.52 -38.42
CA ALA A 95 16.36 9.03 -39.78
C ALA A 95 17.78 8.81 -40.30
N MET A 96 17.98 7.72 -41.04
CA MET A 96 19.25 7.31 -41.63
C MET A 96 19.76 8.43 -42.53
N GLN A 97 20.49 9.39 -41.97
CA GLN A 97 21.24 10.37 -42.72
C GLN A 97 22.51 9.67 -43.20
N LYS A 98 22.45 9.12 -44.42
CA LYS A 98 23.57 8.47 -45.08
C LYS A 98 24.62 9.53 -45.45
N THR A 99 25.49 9.91 -44.51
CA THR A 99 26.64 10.77 -44.80
C THR A 99 27.80 9.88 -45.27
N THR A 100 27.84 9.57 -46.56
CA THR A 100 28.96 8.86 -47.19
C THR A 100 30.19 9.76 -47.21
N THR A 101 31.15 9.50 -46.32
CA THR A 101 32.49 10.09 -46.40
C THR A 101 33.47 9.00 -46.80
N ARG A 102 34.27 9.27 -47.83
CA ARG A 102 35.18 8.32 -48.51
C ARG A 102 36.13 7.70 -47.47
N TYR A 103 36.06 6.37 -47.33
CA TYR A 103 36.95 5.49 -46.57
C TYR A 103 36.71 5.22 -45.08
N MET A 104 35.58 5.56 -44.42
CA MET A 104 35.17 4.91 -43.16
C MET A 104 33.65 5.02 -42.93
N THR A 105 33.00 3.91 -42.57
CA THR A 105 31.67 3.91 -41.94
C THR A 105 31.86 3.92 -40.42
N VAL A 106 31.49 5.02 -39.76
CA VAL A 106 31.46 5.08 -38.29
C VAL A 106 30.06 4.77 -37.81
N ASP A 107 29.93 3.78 -36.92
CA ASP A 107 28.69 3.57 -36.17
C ASP A 107 28.50 4.77 -35.25
N SER A 108 27.56 5.66 -35.58
CA SER A 108 27.26 6.80 -34.72
C SER A 108 26.82 6.26 -33.35
N VAL A 109 27.50 6.68 -32.29
CA VAL A 109 27.12 6.42 -30.90
C VAL A 109 25.62 6.67 -30.75
N ARG A 110 24.85 5.60 -30.48
CA ARG A 110 23.42 5.69 -30.16
C ARG A 110 23.27 6.53 -28.89
N THR A 111 23.15 7.84 -29.03
CA THR A 111 22.77 8.73 -27.93
C THR A 111 21.29 8.47 -27.66
N SER A 112 20.99 7.48 -26.80
CA SER A 112 19.64 7.26 -26.31
C SER A 112 19.25 8.44 -25.42
N ARG A 113 18.37 9.31 -25.92
CA ARG A 113 17.77 10.37 -25.12
C ARG A 113 16.66 9.76 -24.26
N VAL A 114 16.83 9.76 -22.95
CA VAL A 114 15.79 9.36 -22.01
C VAL A 114 14.81 10.52 -21.86
N ARG A 115 13.51 10.28 -22.12
CA ARG A 115 12.46 11.23 -21.70
C ARG A 115 11.90 10.77 -20.36
N TYR A 116 11.79 11.70 -19.43
CA TYR A 116 11.18 11.45 -18.13
C TYR A 116 9.71 11.86 -18.21
N THR A 117 8.81 10.89 -18.17
CA THR A 117 7.37 11.14 -18.01
C THR A 117 7.04 11.13 -16.54
N HIS A 118 6.24 12.09 -16.08
CA HIS A 118 5.79 12.13 -14.69
C HIS A 118 4.39 11.52 -14.64
N GLU A 119 4.24 10.46 -13.86
CA GLU A 119 2.95 9.82 -13.59
C GLU A 119 2.56 10.13 -12.14
N VAL A 120 1.35 10.67 -11.95
CA VAL A 120 0.83 10.95 -10.61
C VAL A 120 0.12 9.69 -10.13
N ILE A 121 0.65 9.05 -9.08
CA ILE A 121 0.01 7.89 -8.45
C ILE A 121 -0.72 8.36 -7.20
N GLU A 122 -2.03 8.23 -7.20
CA GLU A 122 -2.87 8.51 -6.04
C GLU A 122 -2.94 7.28 -5.13
N TYR A 123 -2.17 7.28 -4.04
CA TYR A 123 -2.19 6.18 -3.07
C TYR A 123 -3.39 6.23 -2.12
N GLY A 124 -3.98 7.40 -1.91
CA GLY A 124 -5.15 7.60 -1.05
C GLY A 124 -5.09 8.89 -0.25
N ALA A 125 -5.97 9.01 0.74
CA ALA A 125 -6.01 10.15 1.65
C ALA A 125 -4.87 10.10 2.68
N LEU A 126 -4.02 11.13 2.72
CA LEU A 126 -2.89 11.17 3.65
C LEU A 126 -3.34 11.31 5.11
N ILE A 127 -3.02 10.32 5.94
CA ILE A 127 -3.47 10.21 7.35
C ILE A 127 -3.08 11.41 8.22
N PRO A 128 -1.83 11.92 8.22
CA PRO A 128 -1.49 13.14 8.96
C PRO A 128 -2.33 14.36 8.58
N THR A 129 -2.79 14.44 7.32
CA THR A 129 -3.67 15.53 6.90
C THR A 129 -5.08 15.34 7.45
N LEU A 130 -5.56 14.10 7.52
CA LEU A 130 -6.86 13.77 8.07
C LEU A 130 -6.92 14.01 9.58
N GLU A 131 -5.86 13.67 10.32
CA GLU A 131 -5.76 13.96 11.76
C GLU A 131 -5.85 15.46 12.04
N ARG A 132 -5.05 16.27 11.31
CA ARG A 132 -5.11 17.73 11.43
C ARG A 132 -6.51 18.28 11.11
N LEU A 133 -7.17 17.76 10.07
CA LEU A 133 -8.54 18.16 9.73
C LEU A 133 -9.56 17.74 10.79
N ALA A 134 -9.35 16.61 11.46
CA ALA A 134 -10.16 16.15 12.58
C ALA A 134 -10.02 17.09 13.79
N ASP A 135 -8.79 17.46 14.14
CA ASP A 135 -8.50 18.39 15.24
C ASP A 135 -9.07 19.80 14.97
N GLU A 136 -9.15 20.21 13.70
CA GLU A 136 -9.78 21.45 13.25
C GLU A 136 -11.32 21.41 13.30
N GLY A 137 -11.93 20.26 13.61
CA GLY A 137 -13.38 20.08 13.62
C GLY A 137 -14.02 20.07 12.23
N HIS A 138 -13.24 19.81 11.17
CA HIS A 138 -13.74 19.82 9.79
C HIS A 138 -14.84 18.77 9.53
N PHE A 139 -14.87 17.71 10.34
CA PHE A 139 -15.75 16.56 10.17
C PHE A 139 -16.94 16.52 11.14
N ASP A 140 -17.02 17.45 12.09
CA ASP A 140 -18.12 17.56 13.06
C ASP A 140 -19.35 18.30 12.51
#